data_AF-A0A2M8FR44-F1
#
_entry.id   AF-A0A2M8FR44-F1
#
_cell.length_a   1.000
_cell.length_b   1.000
_cell.length_c   1.000
_cell.angle_alpha   90.00
_cell.angle_beta   90.00
_cell.angle_gamma   90.00
#
_symmetry.space_group_name_H-M   'P 1'
#
loop_
_entity.id
_entity.type
_entity.pdbx_description
1 polymer ?
#
loop_
_entity_poly.entity_id
_entity_poly.type
_entity_poly.pdbx_seq_one_letter_code
_entity_poly.pdbx_strand_id
1 'polypeptide(L)'
;MNSCVSHKRHYELSTFSLNGKEHNQLIFDRVPDYGYSGKDGCIIERQFSLFMSLDSTFLSGEIVDTETKKPVGFSMVRCFSNGKNFTYIISDENGFFECDLIEQPDIIEVKTVGYRTLIIDLNLKLSAKKQKCDLLYEVISSNEFKEQFRFVESAVEDLIIIDTSKTFVCDTSQLFNQKYYTSSFLPEDISLEKKTNKKHQNKIVVYKFYKEKGKYFISFWHPFTNGNAVFSYKKLKKRNEIKTELFGVF
;
A
#
# COMPACT_ATOMS: atom_id res chain seq x y z
N MET A 1 21.54 -20.08 14.16
CA MET A 1 20.42 -19.24 13.67
C MET A 1 20.22 -18.14 14.70
N ASN A 2 20.80 -16.95 14.46
CA ASN A 2 20.62 -15.82 15.36
C ASN A 2 19.26 -15.21 15.06
N SER A 3 18.29 -15.37 15.98
CA SER A 3 17.00 -14.73 15.86
C SER A 3 17.19 -13.22 16.07
N CYS A 4 16.77 -12.41 15.10
CA CYS A 4 16.61 -10.98 15.33
C CYS A 4 15.56 -10.80 16.42
N VAL A 5 16.01 -10.52 17.64
CA VAL A 5 15.12 -10.09 18.73
C VAL A 5 14.64 -8.69 18.35
N SER A 6 13.43 -8.63 17.79
CA SER A 6 12.70 -7.37 17.65
C SER A 6 12.44 -6.84 19.05
N HIS A 7 13.34 -5.99 19.55
CA HIS A 7 12.98 -5.12 20.65
C HIS A 7 11.84 -4.23 20.13
N LYS A 8 10.63 -4.43 20.65
CA LYS A 8 9.53 -3.46 20.53
C LYS A 8 10.00 -2.13 21.17
N ARG A 9 10.82 -1.36 20.46
CA ARG A 9 11.00 0.06 20.78
C ARG A 9 9.62 0.68 20.62
N HIS A 10 9.15 1.32 21.68
CA HIS A 10 7.95 2.14 21.64
C HIS A 10 8.27 3.35 20.75
N TYR A 11 8.03 3.25 19.45
CA TYR A 11 8.09 4.40 18.56
C TYR A 11 6.69 5.03 18.49
N GLU A 12 6.60 6.34 18.68
CA GLU A 12 5.35 7.05 18.47
C GLU A 12 5.06 7.11 16.96
N LEU A 13 3.82 6.80 16.58
CA LEU A 13 3.38 6.82 15.18
C LEU A 13 3.15 8.24 14.70
N SER A 14 3.48 8.51 13.44
CA SER A 14 3.21 9.80 12.81
C SER A 14 1.78 10.28 13.06
N THR A 15 1.62 11.59 13.26
CA THR A 15 0.31 12.22 13.41
C THR A 15 0.09 13.32 12.38
N PHE A 16 -1.16 13.53 12.03
CA PHE A 16 -1.56 14.56 11.08
C PHE A 16 -2.79 15.30 11.58
N SER A 17 -2.72 16.63 11.57
CA SER A 17 -3.87 17.47 11.79
C SER A 17 -4.07 18.43 10.62
N LEU A 18 -5.33 18.63 10.24
CA LEU A 18 -5.74 19.59 9.22
C LEU A 18 -6.75 20.56 9.84
N ASN A 19 -6.50 21.87 9.70
CA ASN A 19 -7.36 22.95 10.20
C ASN A 19 -7.74 22.74 11.70
N GLY A 20 -6.75 22.35 12.51
CA GLY A 20 -6.89 22.12 13.95
C GLY A 20 -7.57 20.80 14.37
N LYS A 21 -7.88 19.90 13.43
CA LYS A 21 -8.49 18.58 13.72
C LYS A 21 -7.57 17.44 13.34
N GLU A 22 -7.54 16.38 14.12
CA GLU A 22 -6.71 15.20 13.82
C GLU A 22 -7.32 14.34 12.70
N HIS A 23 -6.48 13.94 11.74
CA HIS A 23 -6.86 13.17 10.55
C HIS A 23 -5.87 12.04 10.23
N ASN A 24 -5.45 11.28 11.24
CA ASN A 24 -4.46 10.19 11.10
C ASN A 24 -4.83 9.10 10.06
N GLN A 25 -6.10 8.96 9.71
CA GLN A 25 -6.58 8.08 8.64
C GLN A 25 -6.16 8.51 7.24
N LEU A 26 -5.77 9.76 7.05
CA LEU A 26 -5.26 10.29 5.78
C LEU A 26 -3.76 10.02 5.60
N ILE A 27 -3.08 9.58 6.65
CA ILE A 27 -1.67 9.18 6.58
C ILE A 27 -1.59 7.85 5.84
N PHE A 28 -1.01 7.88 4.65
CA PHE A 28 -0.68 6.68 3.93
C PHE A 28 0.35 5.90 4.73
N ASP A 29 0.05 4.61 4.94
CA ASP A 29 1.02 3.69 5.50
C ASP A 29 1.57 4.09 6.87
N ARG A 30 0.69 4.62 7.74
CA ARG A 30 1.05 5.17 9.05
C ARG A 30 1.85 4.23 9.95
N VAL A 31 1.53 2.93 9.93
CA VAL A 31 2.23 1.93 10.76
C VAL A 31 3.40 1.39 9.94
N PRO A 32 4.65 1.61 10.39
CA PRO A 32 5.82 1.12 9.69
C PRO A 32 5.89 -0.40 9.76
N ASP A 33 6.37 -0.99 8.67
CA ASP A 33 6.58 -2.41 8.44
C ASP A 33 8.09 -2.70 8.54
N TYR A 34 8.60 -2.65 9.77
CA TYR A 34 9.99 -2.95 10.08
C TYR A 34 10.24 -4.46 10.17
N GLY A 35 11.42 -4.88 9.71
CA GLY A 35 11.88 -6.24 9.77
C GLY A 35 12.70 -6.60 8.54
N TYR A 36 13.28 -7.80 8.56
CA TYR A 36 14.12 -8.29 7.46
C TYR A 36 13.38 -8.34 6.11
N SER A 37 12.09 -8.66 6.14
CA SER A 37 11.22 -8.73 4.96
C SER A 37 10.30 -7.52 4.80
N GLY A 38 10.30 -6.60 5.77
CA GLY A 38 9.41 -5.45 5.77
C GLY A 38 9.98 -4.33 4.89
N LYS A 39 9.11 -3.56 4.24
CA LYS A 39 9.56 -2.51 3.28
C LYS A 39 10.33 -1.37 3.93
N ASP A 40 10.12 -1.13 5.22
CA ASP A 40 10.85 -0.13 5.99
C ASP A 40 12.20 -0.70 6.51
N GLY A 41 12.48 -1.97 6.22
CA GLY A 41 13.75 -2.63 6.52
C GLY A 41 14.00 -2.82 8.01
N CYS A 42 15.27 -3.05 8.35
CA CYS A 42 15.68 -3.31 9.74
C CYS A 42 16.00 -2.05 10.55
N ILE A 43 16.00 -0.86 9.93
CA ILE A 43 16.39 0.39 10.59
C ILE A 43 15.11 1.16 10.95
N ILE A 44 14.96 1.47 12.24
CA ILE A 44 13.83 2.25 12.75
C ILE A 44 14.11 3.73 12.51
N GLU A 45 13.43 4.31 11.52
CA GLU A 45 13.43 5.74 11.23
C GLU A 45 12.48 6.53 12.14
N ARG A 46 12.81 7.80 12.39
CA ARG A 46 11.96 8.71 13.17
C ARG A 46 10.67 9.07 12.42
N GLN A 47 9.66 9.51 13.17
CA GLN A 47 8.30 9.76 12.66
C GLN A 47 7.93 11.24 12.80
N PHE A 48 7.13 11.76 11.86
CA PHE A 48 6.69 13.15 11.83
C PHE A 48 5.30 13.36 12.44
N SER A 49 5.12 14.49 13.10
CA SER A 49 3.81 15.08 13.34
C SER A 49 3.67 16.31 12.45
N LEU A 50 2.64 16.33 11.61
CA LEU A 50 2.34 17.42 10.69
C LEU A 50 1.07 18.14 11.13
N PHE A 51 1.20 19.42 11.45
CA PHE A 51 0.08 20.32 11.72
C PHE A 51 -0.10 21.25 10.53
N MET A 52 -1.22 21.16 9.85
CA MET A 52 -1.42 21.84 8.57
C MET A 52 -2.71 22.65 8.57
N SER A 53 -2.65 23.82 7.97
CA SER A 53 -3.83 24.61 7.60
C SER A 53 -3.89 24.74 6.09
N LEU A 54 -5.05 24.44 5.53
CA LEU A 54 -5.29 24.47 4.09
C LEU A 54 -6.62 25.17 3.83
N ASP A 55 -6.56 26.22 3.01
CA ASP A 55 -7.71 26.87 2.40
C ASP A 55 -7.64 26.76 0.86
N SER A 56 -8.47 27.54 0.15
CA SER A 56 -8.56 27.47 -1.32
C SER A 56 -7.29 27.90 -2.06
N THR A 57 -6.47 28.74 -1.45
CA THR A 57 -5.36 29.43 -2.12
C THR A 57 -4.07 29.45 -1.30
N PHE A 58 -4.11 28.98 -0.06
CA PHE A 58 -2.98 29.05 0.85
C PHE A 58 -2.84 27.75 1.64
N LEU A 59 -1.59 27.31 1.75
CA LEU A 59 -1.17 26.16 2.52
C LEU A 59 -0.12 26.62 3.52
N SER A 60 -0.31 26.26 4.79
CA SER A 60 0.72 26.43 5.82
C SER A 60 0.79 25.22 6.73
N GLY A 61 1.90 25.06 7.43
CA GLY A 61 2.00 24.05 8.46
C GLY A 61 3.29 24.07 9.24
N GLU A 62 3.35 23.16 10.21
CA GLU A 62 4.46 22.93 11.13
C GLU A 62 4.79 21.44 11.14
N ILE A 63 6.08 21.13 11.08
CA ILE A 63 6.61 19.77 11.09
C ILE A 63 7.42 19.59 12.37
N VAL A 64 7.00 18.64 13.20
CA VAL A 64 7.72 18.30 14.44
C VAL A 64 8.03 16.81 14.49
N ASP A 65 9.04 16.46 15.26
CA ASP A 65 9.38 15.08 15.59
C ASP A 65 8.31 14.53 16.54
N THR A 66 7.76 13.38 16.21
CA THR A 66 6.62 12.83 16.96
C THR A 66 7.01 12.51 18.40
N GLU A 67 8.17 11.94 18.64
CA GLU A 67 8.55 11.49 19.98
C GLU A 67 8.95 12.66 20.88
N THR A 68 9.80 13.55 20.35
CA THR A 68 10.40 14.65 21.12
C THR A 68 9.57 15.93 21.11
N LYS A 69 8.57 16.02 20.21
CA LYS A 69 7.76 17.22 19.94
C LYS A 69 8.60 18.44 19.54
N LYS A 70 9.85 18.25 19.13
CA LYS A 70 10.74 19.32 18.69
C LYS A 70 10.53 19.63 17.20
N PRO A 71 10.66 20.88 16.76
CA PRO A 71 10.61 21.21 15.35
C PRO A 71 11.62 20.44 14.50
N VAL A 72 11.21 20.08 13.29
CA VAL A 72 12.09 19.49 12.27
C VAL A 72 12.24 20.49 11.14
N GLY A 73 13.33 21.26 11.19
CA GLY A 73 13.62 22.26 10.18
C GLY A 73 14.16 21.69 8.87
N PHE A 74 14.12 22.53 7.83
CA PHE A 74 14.62 22.22 6.48
C PHE A 74 14.02 20.94 5.86
N SER A 75 12.79 20.62 6.25
CA SER A 75 12.00 19.54 5.68
C SER A 75 11.50 19.91 4.29
N MET A 76 11.48 18.92 3.41
CA MET A 76 10.98 19.04 2.06
C MET A 76 9.50 18.67 2.02
N VAL A 77 8.63 19.62 1.63
CA VAL A 77 7.20 19.41 1.42
C VAL A 77 6.90 19.45 -0.08
N ARG A 78 6.30 18.38 -0.61
CA ARG A 78 5.88 18.30 -2.01
C ARG A 78 4.38 18.14 -2.08
N CYS A 79 3.75 18.94 -2.94
CA CYS A 79 2.32 18.88 -3.16
C CYS A 79 2.04 18.36 -4.57
N PHE A 80 1.13 17.40 -4.66
CA PHE A 80 0.73 16.78 -5.91
C PHE A 80 -0.74 17.06 -6.17
N SER A 81 -1.08 17.13 -7.45
CA SER A 81 -2.44 17.22 -7.99
C SER A 81 -2.51 16.29 -9.19
N ASN A 82 -3.46 15.35 -9.20
CA ASN A 82 -3.64 14.39 -10.29
C ASN A 82 -2.36 13.61 -10.63
N GLY A 83 -1.55 13.29 -9.60
CA GLY A 83 -0.30 12.54 -9.73
C GLY A 83 0.90 13.34 -10.24
N LYS A 84 0.77 14.65 -10.46
CA LYS A 84 1.89 15.54 -10.81
C LYS A 84 2.27 16.40 -9.63
N ASN A 85 3.56 16.47 -9.33
CA ASN A 85 4.07 17.44 -8.38
C ASN A 85 3.95 18.84 -9.01
N PHE A 86 3.27 19.77 -8.33
CA PHE A 86 3.11 21.14 -8.81
C PHE A 86 3.80 22.18 -7.92
N THR A 87 4.15 21.86 -6.67
CA THR A 87 4.93 22.77 -5.83
C THR A 87 5.83 22.03 -4.84
N TYR A 88 6.91 22.72 -4.49
CA TYR A 88 7.97 22.27 -3.62
C TYR A 88 8.28 23.37 -2.61
N ILE A 89 8.25 23.04 -1.33
CA ILE A 89 8.44 23.99 -0.23
C ILE A 89 9.50 23.41 0.71
N ILE A 90 10.43 24.25 1.16
CA ILE A 90 11.38 23.89 2.22
C ILE A 90 10.90 24.59 3.48
N SER A 91 10.70 23.83 4.56
CA SER A 91 10.37 24.43 5.85
C SER A 91 11.55 25.22 6.40
N ASP A 92 11.28 26.23 7.21
CA ASP A 92 12.30 26.99 7.91
C ASP A 92 13.00 26.14 9.00
N GLU A 93 13.91 26.77 9.75
CA GLU A 93 14.64 26.12 10.85
C GLU A 93 13.73 25.64 12.00
N ASN A 94 12.54 26.24 12.12
CA ASN A 94 11.53 25.93 13.13
C ASN A 94 10.45 24.99 12.57
N GLY A 95 10.70 24.35 11.43
CA GLY A 95 9.78 23.38 10.83
C GLY A 95 8.51 23.98 10.25
N PHE A 96 8.39 25.31 10.16
CA PHE A 96 7.24 25.98 9.56
C PHE A 96 7.39 26.10 8.05
N PHE A 97 6.28 26.01 7.34
CA PHE A 97 6.22 26.23 5.92
C PHE A 97 4.93 26.94 5.54
N GLU A 98 4.99 27.72 4.47
CA GLU A 98 3.83 28.38 3.87
C GLU A 98 4.00 28.51 2.35
N CYS A 99 2.89 28.51 1.62
CA CYS A 99 2.88 28.61 0.16
C CYS A 99 1.51 29.02 -0.36
N ASP A 100 1.49 29.97 -1.29
CA ASP A 100 0.34 30.25 -2.12
C ASP A 100 0.14 29.11 -3.14
N LEU A 101 -1.07 28.57 -3.18
CA LEU A 101 -1.46 27.46 -4.01
C LEU A 101 -2.03 27.95 -5.34
N ILE A 102 -1.47 27.43 -6.43
CA ILE A 102 -2.04 27.52 -7.77
C ILE A 102 -3.07 26.41 -8.06
N GLU A 103 -3.00 25.31 -7.31
CA GLU A 103 -3.89 24.16 -7.40
C GLU A 103 -4.07 23.52 -6.01
N GLN A 104 -5.19 22.81 -5.83
CA GLN A 104 -5.46 22.08 -4.58
C GLN A 104 -4.73 20.73 -4.56
N PRO A 105 -3.98 20.43 -3.48
CA PRO A 105 -3.27 19.16 -3.40
C PRO A 105 -4.23 17.98 -3.18
N ASP A 106 -4.01 16.87 -3.87
CA ASP A 106 -4.60 15.57 -3.53
C ASP A 106 -3.65 14.71 -2.68
N ILE A 107 -2.34 14.91 -2.79
CA ILE A 107 -1.32 14.25 -2.00
C ILE A 107 -0.28 15.27 -1.51
N ILE A 108 0.16 15.12 -0.27
CA ILE A 108 1.28 15.87 0.32
C ILE A 108 2.33 14.88 0.82
N GLU A 109 3.59 15.10 0.45
CA GLU A 109 4.74 14.31 0.89
C GLU A 109 5.69 15.20 1.69
N VAL A 110 6.07 14.75 2.89
CA VAL A 110 7.08 15.40 3.74
C VAL A 110 8.27 14.48 3.89
N LYS A 111 9.46 15.00 3.60
CA LYS A 111 10.70 14.24 3.60
C LYS A 111 11.85 15.00 4.28
N THR A 112 12.57 14.30 5.16
CA THR A 112 13.81 14.77 5.79
C THR A 112 14.74 13.58 6.03
N VAL A 113 16.05 13.81 6.02
CA VAL A 113 17.05 12.78 6.33
C VAL A 113 16.85 12.26 7.76
N GLY A 114 16.85 10.93 7.94
CA GLY A 114 16.70 10.28 9.25
C GLY A 114 15.25 10.14 9.73
N TYR A 115 14.28 10.57 8.92
CA TYR A 115 12.85 10.40 9.16
C TYR A 115 12.23 9.60 8.04
N ARG A 116 11.22 8.81 8.41
CA ARG A 116 10.38 8.12 7.46
C ARG A 116 9.54 9.13 6.69
N THR A 117 9.50 9.01 5.36
CA THR A 117 8.66 9.88 4.53
C THR A 117 7.21 9.82 4.99
N LEU A 118 6.63 10.98 5.31
CA LEU A 118 5.22 11.11 5.64
C LEU A 118 4.44 11.44 4.37
N ILE A 119 3.44 10.64 4.05
CA ILE A 119 2.57 10.85 2.89
C ILE A 119 1.14 11.02 3.38
N ILE A 120 0.52 12.15 3.03
CA ILE A 120 -0.89 12.45 3.31
C ILE A 120 -1.67 12.35 2.00
N ASP A 121 -2.74 11.55 2.01
CA ASP A 121 -3.65 11.37 0.90
C ASP A 121 -5.00 12.01 1.23
N LEU A 122 -5.16 13.27 0.81
CA LEU A 122 -6.31 14.10 1.15
C LEU A 122 -7.63 13.57 0.52
N ASN A 123 -7.52 12.73 -0.51
CA ASN A 123 -8.66 12.11 -1.18
C ASN A 123 -8.88 10.62 -0.83
N LEU A 124 -8.11 10.05 0.10
CA LEU A 124 -8.13 8.63 0.47
C LEU A 124 -7.96 7.63 -0.70
N LYS A 125 -7.50 8.11 -1.87
CA LYS A 125 -7.35 7.29 -3.08
C LYS A 125 -6.19 6.30 -2.97
N LEU A 126 -5.02 6.75 -2.51
CA LEU A 126 -3.85 5.89 -2.24
C LEU A 126 -4.11 4.96 -1.05
N SER A 127 -4.75 5.44 0.00
CA SER A 127 -5.08 4.63 1.19
C SER A 127 -6.03 3.48 0.83
N ALA A 128 -7.05 3.75 0.01
CA ALA A 128 -7.95 2.71 -0.50
C ALA A 128 -7.24 1.74 -1.46
N LYS A 129 -6.32 2.22 -2.30
CA LYS A 129 -5.48 1.36 -3.15
C LYS A 129 -4.60 0.44 -2.31
N LYS A 130 -3.85 0.98 -1.34
CA LYS A 130 -3.00 0.18 -0.44
C LYS A 130 -3.79 -0.88 0.31
N GLN A 131 -4.94 -0.52 0.89
CA GLN A 131 -5.79 -1.51 1.58
C GLN A 131 -6.16 -2.66 0.65
N LYS A 132 -6.48 -2.40 -0.62
CA LYS A 132 -6.72 -3.46 -1.59
C LYS A 132 -5.46 -4.29 -1.85
N CYS A 133 -4.28 -3.69 -1.94
CA CYS A 133 -3.02 -4.42 -2.16
C CYS A 133 -2.65 -5.32 -0.98
N ASP A 134 -2.76 -4.81 0.25
CA ASP A 134 -2.55 -5.60 1.47
C ASP A 134 -3.52 -6.81 1.49
N LEU A 135 -4.77 -6.62 1.06
CA LEU A 135 -5.76 -7.70 0.99
C LEU A 135 -5.42 -8.74 -0.08
N LEU A 136 -4.93 -8.32 -1.25
CA LEU A 136 -4.50 -9.22 -2.31
C LEU A 136 -3.30 -10.07 -1.85
N TYR A 137 -2.32 -9.42 -1.21
CA TYR A 137 -1.14 -10.08 -0.66
C TYR A 137 -1.49 -11.18 0.34
N GLU A 138 -2.39 -10.88 1.26
CA GLU A 138 -2.85 -11.81 2.31
C GLU A 138 -3.55 -13.03 1.72
N VAL A 139 -4.37 -12.83 0.68
CA VAL A 139 -5.02 -13.94 -0.02
C VAL A 139 -3.99 -14.82 -0.73
N ILE A 140 -3.04 -14.24 -1.46
CA ILE A 140 -2.03 -15.00 -2.20
C ILE A 140 -1.07 -15.75 -1.26
N SER A 141 -0.83 -15.19 -0.07
CA SER A 141 0.04 -15.79 0.95
C SER A 141 -0.65 -16.90 1.75
N SER A 142 -1.99 -16.99 1.70
CA SER A 142 -2.79 -17.97 2.44
C SER A 142 -2.54 -19.41 2.00
N ASN A 143 -2.71 -20.36 2.93
CA ASN A 143 -2.55 -21.80 2.63
C ASN A 143 -3.60 -22.27 1.65
N GLU A 144 -4.84 -21.79 1.79
CA GLU A 144 -5.97 -22.13 0.91
C GLU A 144 -5.65 -21.79 -0.56
N PHE A 145 -5.01 -20.63 -0.79
CA PHE A 145 -4.61 -20.21 -2.12
C PHE A 145 -3.49 -21.09 -2.69
N LYS A 146 -2.46 -21.36 -1.88
CA LYS A 146 -1.33 -22.22 -2.26
C LYS A 146 -1.78 -23.65 -2.57
N GLU A 147 -2.67 -24.22 -1.75
CA GLU A 147 -3.25 -25.55 -1.96
C GLU A 147 -4.10 -25.62 -3.22
N GLN A 148 -4.92 -24.59 -3.47
CA GLN A 148 -5.84 -24.56 -4.60
C GLN A 148 -5.11 -24.50 -5.95
N PHE A 149 -4.08 -23.66 -6.05
CA PHE A 149 -3.37 -23.45 -7.31
C PHE A 149 -2.08 -24.26 -7.43
N ARG A 150 -1.65 -24.94 -6.36
CA ARG A 150 -0.47 -25.83 -6.32
C ARG A 150 0.75 -25.24 -7.03
N PHE A 151 1.05 -23.97 -6.73
CA PHE A 151 2.28 -23.36 -7.22
C PHE A 151 3.46 -24.21 -6.74
N VAL A 152 4.32 -24.62 -7.66
CA VAL A 152 5.49 -25.45 -7.34
C VAL A 152 6.41 -24.60 -6.48
N GLU A 153 6.47 -24.87 -5.17
CA GLU A 153 7.25 -24.14 -4.17
C GLU A 153 8.74 -23.98 -4.54
N SER A 154 9.25 -24.78 -5.48
CA SER A 154 10.67 -24.81 -5.83
C SER A 154 11.10 -23.90 -6.99
N ALA A 155 10.24 -23.05 -7.58
CA ALA A 155 10.67 -22.20 -8.71
C ALA A 155 9.80 -20.95 -9.00
N VAL A 156 9.10 -20.39 -8.01
CA VAL A 156 8.36 -19.13 -8.22
C VAL A 156 9.20 -17.97 -7.70
N GLU A 157 10.17 -17.54 -8.50
CA GLU A 157 10.80 -16.23 -8.34
C GLU A 157 9.91 -15.10 -8.91
N ASP A 158 8.93 -15.42 -9.78
CA ASP A 158 8.09 -14.41 -10.44
C ASP A 158 6.62 -14.88 -10.57
N LEU A 159 5.76 -14.56 -9.60
CA LEU A 159 4.30 -14.67 -9.75
C LEU A 159 3.75 -13.41 -10.43
N ILE A 160 3.16 -13.56 -11.62
CA ILE A 160 2.61 -12.42 -12.39
C ILE A 160 1.09 -12.36 -12.17
N ILE A 161 0.61 -11.24 -11.61
CA ILE A 161 -0.83 -10.99 -11.38
C ILE A 161 -1.36 -10.03 -12.44
N ILE A 162 -2.29 -10.50 -13.26
CA ILE A 162 -2.96 -9.70 -14.28
C ILE A 162 -4.30 -9.22 -13.70
N ASP A 163 -4.42 -7.92 -13.41
CA ASP A 163 -5.69 -7.33 -12.93
C ASP A 163 -6.55 -6.85 -14.11
N THR A 164 -7.49 -7.69 -14.52
CA THR A 164 -8.52 -7.31 -15.51
C THR A 164 -9.76 -6.70 -14.86
N SER A 165 -9.88 -6.74 -13.53
CA SER A 165 -11.01 -6.13 -12.83
C SER A 165 -10.99 -4.60 -12.92
N LYS A 166 -9.82 -4.00 -13.20
CA LYS A 166 -9.55 -2.55 -13.15
C LYS A 166 -9.79 -1.93 -11.77
N THR A 167 -9.89 -2.76 -10.73
CA THR A 167 -10.22 -2.31 -9.37
C THR A 167 -9.08 -2.48 -8.36
N PHE A 168 -8.11 -3.35 -8.65
CA PHE A 168 -6.89 -3.57 -7.89
C PHE A 168 -5.73 -2.84 -8.59
N VAL A 169 -5.82 -1.51 -8.73
CA VAL A 169 -4.66 -0.72 -9.15
C VAL A 169 -3.65 -0.73 -8.00
N CYS A 170 -2.78 -1.73 -8.00
CA CYS A 170 -1.71 -1.95 -7.03
C CYS A 170 -0.36 -1.74 -7.71
N ASP A 171 0.44 -0.82 -7.18
CA ASP A 171 1.87 -0.77 -7.52
C ASP A 171 2.60 -1.73 -6.58
N THR A 172 2.97 -2.88 -7.12
CA THR A 172 3.41 -4.07 -6.38
C THR A 172 4.92 -4.24 -6.36
N SER A 173 5.67 -3.23 -6.82
CA SER A 173 7.14 -3.21 -6.86
C SER A 173 7.83 -3.38 -5.49
N GLN A 174 7.08 -3.47 -4.39
CA GLN A 174 7.58 -3.54 -3.01
C GLN A 174 7.08 -4.74 -2.19
N LEU A 175 6.25 -5.64 -2.73
CA LEU A 175 5.58 -6.65 -1.88
C LEU A 175 6.36 -7.95 -1.69
N PHE A 176 7.30 -8.30 -2.55
CA PHE A 176 8.28 -9.36 -2.31
C PHE A 176 9.52 -9.11 -3.18
N ASN A 177 10.60 -9.85 -2.97
CA ASN A 177 11.70 -10.03 -3.94
C ASN A 177 11.25 -10.68 -5.27
N GLN A 178 9.97 -10.59 -5.64
CA GLN A 178 9.34 -11.18 -6.82
C GLN A 178 8.82 -10.05 -7.70
N LYS A 179 9.07 -10.11 -9.02
CA LYS A 179 8.62 -9.07 -9.94
C LYS A 179 7.14 -9.23 -10.25
N TYR A 180 6.31 -8.51 -9.51
CA TYR A 180 4.89 -8.38 -9.80
C TYR A 180 4.66 -7.35 -10.91
N TYR A 181 4.02 -7.78 -11.98
CA TYR A 181 3.60 -6.90 -13.08
C TYR A 181 2.08 -6.87 -13.18
N THR A 182 1.48 -5.72 -12.90
CA THR A 182 0.08 -5.48 -13.21
C THR A 182 -0.06 -5.06 -14.67
N SER A 183 -0.77 -5.86 -15.47
CA SER A 183 -1.21 -5.48 -16.81
C SER A 183 -2.72 -5.25 -16.81
N SER A 184 -3.16 -4.09 -17.30
CA SER A 184 -4.57 -3.74 -17.48
C SER A 184 -5.26 -4.54 -18.61
N PHE A 185 -4.48 -5.34 -19.34
CA PHE A 185 -4.91 -6.14 -20.48
C PHE A 185 -4.42 -7.58 -20.31
N LEU A 186 -5.28 -8.53 -20.69
CA LEU A 186 -4.83 -9.91 -20.92
C LEU A 186 -3.82 -9.87 -22.08
N PRO A 187 -2.60 -10.38 -21.90
CA PRO A 187 -1.68 -10.62 -23.01
C PRO A 187 -2.39 -11.38 -24.14
N GLU A 188 -2.13 -11.02 -25.40
CA GLU A 188 -2.77 -11.61 -26.59
C GLU A 188 -2.59 -13.14 -26.67
N ASP A 189 -1.58 -13.66 -25.99
CA ASP A 189 -1.26 -15.08 -25.92
C ASP A 189 -2.00 -15.86 -24.81
N ILE A 190 -2.88 -15.20 -24.04
CA ILE A 190 -3.75 -15.82 -23.02
C ILE A 190 -5.19 -15.91 -23.56
N SER A 191 -5.69 -17.13 -23.72
CA SER A 191 -7.06 -17.42 -24.19
C SER A 191 -7.84 -18.23 -23.16
N LEU A 192 -9.11 -17.89 -22.95
CA LEU A 192 -10.06 -18.66 -22.14
C LEU A 192 -10.47 -20.00 -22.78
N GLU A 193 -10.22 -20.15 -24.08
CA GLU A 193 -10.73 -21.29 -24.88
C GLU A 193 -9.65 -22.32 -25.22
N LYS A 194 -8.36 -21.99 -25.06
CA LYS A 194 -7.24 -22.85 -25.48
C LYS A 194 -6.24 -23.12 -24.35
N LYS A 195 -5.95 -24.40 -24.19
CA LYS A 195 -5.09 -24.97 -23.16
C LYS A 195 -3.62 -24.57 -23.31
N THR A 196 -3.02 -24.26 -22.15
CA THR A 196 -1.72 -24.79 -21.69
C THR A 196 -0.48 -24.46 -22.52
N ASN A 197 0.08 -23.26 -22.32
CA ASN A 197 1.52 -23.09 -22.49
C ASN A 197 2.17 -22.99 -21.10
N LYS A 198 3.21 -23.78 -20.85
CA LYS A 198 3.98 -23.79 -19.58
C LYS A 198 4.48 -22.40 -19.19
N LYS A 199 4.64 -21.48 -20.15
CA LYS A 199 4.94 -20.06 -19.90
C LYS A 199 3.92 -19.33 -19.00
N HIS A 200 2.72 -19.88 -18.81
CA HIS A 200 1.68 -19.29 -17.97
C HIS A 200 1.55 -19.94 -16.58
N GLN A 201 2.42 -20.90 -16.23
CA GLN A 201 2.34 -21.65 -14.98
C GLN A 201 2.50 -20.77 -13.71
N ASN A 202 3.10 -19.58 -13.86
CA ASN A 202 3.27 -18.61 -12.78
C ASN A 202 2.41 -17.35 -13.00
N LYS A 203 1.36 -17.42 -13.81
CA LYS A 203 0.45 -16.30 -14.05
C LYS A 203 -0.88 -16.53 -13.36
N ILE A 204 -1.42 -15.51 -12.73
CA ILE A 204 -2.76 -15.51 -12.15
C ILE A 204 -3.50 -14.27 -12.65
N VAL A 205 -4.76 -14.45 -13.03
CA VAL A 205 -5.63 -13.36 -13.45
C VAL A 205 -6.61 -13.05 -12.34
N VAL A 206 -6.62 -11.80 -11.88
CA VAL A 206 -7.66 -11.24 -11.01
C VAL A 206 -8.69 -10.57 -11.92
N TYR A 207 -9.89 -11.13 -11.99
CA TYR A 207 -10.91 -10.63 -12.91
C TYR A 207 -12.14 -10.06 -12.22
N LYS A 208 -12.27 -10.24 -10.90
CA LYS A 208 -13.38 -9.64 -10.15
C LYS A 208 -12.98 -9.34 -8.71
N PHE A 209 -13.33 -8.13 -8.27
CA PHE A 209 -13.26 -7.72 -6.88
C PHE A 209 -14.55 -7.04 -6.48
N TYR A 210 -15.13 -7.46 -5.35
CA TYR A 210 -16.36 -6.83 -4.87
C TYR A 210 -16.56 -7.06 -3.37
N LYS A 211 -17.46 -6.27 -2.80
CA LYS A 211 -17.87 -6.36 -1.40
C LYS A 211 -19.34 -6.76 -1.34
N GLU A 212 -19.65 -7.77 -0.54
CA GLU A 212 -21.02 -8.22 -0.30
C GLU A 212 -21.20 -8.58 1.17
N LYS A 213 -22.25 -8.04 1.81
CA LYS A 213 -22.62 -8.32 3.22
C LYS A 213 -21.45 -8.17 4.22
N GLY A 214 -20.58 -7.18 3.99
CA GLY A 214 -19.43 -6.90 4.84
C GLY A 214 -18.24 -7.88 4.69
N LYS A 215 -18.34 -8.84 3.77
CA LYS A 215 -17.22 -9.63 3.27
C LYS A 215 -16.76 -9.07 1.93
N TYR A 216 -15.50 -9.30 1.61
CA TYR A 216 -14.95 -8.97 0.30
C TYR A 216 -14.61 -10.27 -0.42
N PHE A 217 -14.64 -10.22 -1.75
CA PHE A 217 -14.47 -11.38 -2.61
C PHE A 217 -13.48 -11.03 -3.72
N ILE A 218 -12.55 -11.96 -3.97
CA ILE A 218 -11.59 -11.89 -5.08
C ILE A 218 -11.73 -13.14 -5.91
N SER A 219 -11.95 -12.97 -7.21
CA SER A 219 -12.02 -14.06 -8.16
C SER A 219 -10.71 -14.16 -8.95
N PHE A 220 -10.12 -15.35 -8.91
CA PHE A 220 -8.87 -15.68 -9.60
C PHE A 220 -9.11 -16.73 -10.66
N TRP A 221 -8.36 -16.61 -11.75
CA TRP A 221 -8.25 -17.61 -12.80
C TRP A 221 -6.77 -17.90 -13.06
N HIS A 222 -6.42 -19.19 -13.13
CA HIS A 222 -5.06 -19.63 -13.42
C HIS A 222 -4.98 -20.14 -14.87
N PRO A 223 -4.36 -19.39 -15.81
CA PRO A 223 -4.43 -19.69 -17.24
C PRO A 223 -3.80 -21.03 -17.63
N PHE A 224 -2.84 -21.54 -16.86
CA PHE A 224 -2.18 -22.81 -17.18
C PHE A 224 -3.03 -24.03 -16.81
N THR A 225 -3.68 -24.01 -15.65
CA THR A 225 -4.55 -25.12 -15.20
C THR A 225 -6.01 -24.92 -15.61
N ASN A 226 -6.36 -23.73 -16.11
CA ASN A 226 -7.72 -23.25 -16.30
C ASN A 226 -8.58 -23.28 -15.01
N GLY A 227 -7.94 -23.31 -13.84
CA GLY A 227 -8.64 -23.38 -12.57
C GLY A 227 -9.20 -22.02 -12.18
N ASN A 228 -10.43 -21.98 -11.69
CA ASN A 228 -11.02 -20.78 -11.10
C ASN A 228 -11.21 -20.99 -9.61
N ALA A 229 -10.95 -19.93 -8.85
CA ALA A 229 -11.23 -19.93 -7.43
C ALA A 229 -11.71 -18.55 -6.99
N VAL A 230 -12.72 -18.55 -6.12
CA VAL A 230 -13.19 -17.34 -5.45
C VAL A 230 -12.80 -17.44 -4.00
N PHE A 231 -12.04 -16.45 -3.52
CA PHE A 231 -11.70 -16.34 -2.11
C PHE A 231 -12.54 -15.23 -1.51
N SER A 232 -13.16 -15.52 -0.38
CA SER A 232 -13.81 -14.52 0.45
C SER A 232 -12.93 -14.19 1.65
N TYR A 233 -13.01 -12.95 2.13
CA TYR A 233 -12.33 -12.55 3.35
C TYR A 233 -13.18 -11.62 4.21
N LYS A 234 -12.92 -11.70 5.51
CA LYS A 234 -13.51 -10.84 6.53
C LYS A 234 -12.41 -10.28 7.42
N LYS A 235 -12.27 -8.95 7.46
CA LYS A 235 -11.36 -8.28 8.39
C LYS A 235 -11.88 -8.49 9.82
N LEU A 236 -11.14 -9.23 10.65
CA LEU A 236 -11.52 -9.44 12.05
C LEU A 236 -11.13 -8.22 12.88
N LYS A 237 -12.12 -7.47 13.36
CA LYS A 237 -11.95 -6.20 14.12
C LYS A 237 -10.97 -6.28 15.30
N LYS A 238 -10.74 -7.48 15.86
CA LYS A 238 -9.98 -7.65 17.11
C LYS A 238 -8.48 -7.91 16.94
N ARG A 239 -7.98 -8.23 15.73
CA ARG A 239 -6.57 -8.65 15.57
C ARG A 239 -5.86 -8.21 14.29
N ASN A 240 -6.51 -7.43 13.41
CA ASN A 240 -6.02 -7.23 12.03
C ASN A 240 -5.77 -8.56 11.28
N GLU A 241 -6.27 -9.69 11.78
CA GLU A 241 -6.21 -10.98 11.11
C GLU A 241 -7.21 -11.00 9.96
N ILE A 242 -6.72 -11.41 8.79
CA ILE A 242 -7.52 -11.66 7.60
C ILE A 242 -7.74 -13.16 7.54
N LYS A 243 -8.99 -13.58 7.70
CA LYS A 243 -9.37 -14.98 7.47
C LYS A 243 -9.78 -15.13 6.02
N THR A 244 -9.02 -15.92 5.28
CA THR A 244 -9.29 -16.28 3.90
C THR A 244 -10.12 -17.57 3.89
N GLU A 245 -11.18 -17.60 3.09
CA GLU A 245 -12.01 -18.79 2.92
C GLU A 245 -12.19 -19.02 1.42
N LEU A 246 -11.85 -20.23 0.95
CA LEU A 246 -12.20 -20.66 -0.40
C LEU A 246 -13.73 -20.76 -0.48
N PHE A 247 -14.33 -19.82 -1.22
CA PHE A 247 -15.77 -19.69 -1.34
C PHE A 247 -16.34 -20.61 -2.44
N GLY A 248 -15.54 -20.91 -3.46
CA GLY A 248 -15.91 -21.84 -4.52
C GLY A 248 -14.77 -22.09 -5.52
N VAL A 249 -14.79 -23.27 -6.14
CA VAL A 249 -13.91 -23.70 -7.23
C VAL A 249 -14.79 -24.01 -8.43
N PHE A 250 -14.39 -23.56 -9.62
CA PHE A 250 -15.17 -23.73 -10.86
C PHE A 250 -14.28 -24.14 -12.03
#